data_AF-A0A7Y4STG3-F1
#
_entry.id   AF-A0A7Y4STG3-F1
#
_cell.length_a   1.000
_cell.length_b   1.000
_cell.length_c   1.000
_cell.angle_alpha   90.00
_cell.angle_beta   90.00
_cell.angle_gamma   90.00
#
_symmetry.space_group_name_H-M   'P 1'
#
loop_
_entity.id
_entity.type
_entity.pdbx_description
1 polymer ?
#
loop_
_entity_poly.entity_id
_entity_poly.type
_entity_poly.pdbx_seq_one_letter_code
_entity_poly.pdbx_strand_id
1 'polypeptide(L)'
;MTCDDYRSQLHDYFHGSLEPGPQAEVDRHAAECVPCGELMRLAREISCRDFVGFLNEYIDGELAPERRAIFERHLAICSDCTAYLDSYRKTMSLSVAALRDAAPVPAKIPEGLLRAILAARK
;
A
#
# COMPACT_ATOMS: atom_id res chain seq x y z
N MET A 1 -11.16 -25.35 10.23
CA MET A 1 -9.76 -24.89 10.20
C MET A 1 -9.39 -24.22 11.51
N THR A 2 -8.11 -24.23 11.88
CA THR A 2 -7.59 -23.44 13.00
C THR A 2 -7.32 -21.99 12.57
N CYS A 3 -7.07 -21.09 13.53
CA CYS A 3 -6.71 -19.69 13.22
C CYS A 3 -5.37 -19.58 12.47
N ASP A 4 -4.44 -20.52 12.68
CA ASP A 4 -3.16 -20.54 11.98
C ASP A 4 -3.32 -21.02 10.54
N ASP A 5 -4.13 -22.07 10.31
CA ASP A 5 -4.51 -22.51 8.96
C ASP A 5 -5.19 -21.37 8.20
N TYR A 6 -6.14 -20.69 8.85
CA TYR A 6 -6.83 -19.52 8.31
C TYR A 6 -5.83 -18.45 7.87
N ARG A 7 -4.92 -18.05 8.76
CA ARG A 7 -3.92 -17.01 8.47
C ARG A 7 -3.01 -17.41 7.31
N SER A 8 -2.64 -18.68 7.20
CA SER A 8 -1.78 -19.18 6.12
C SER A 8 -2.45 -19.12 4.74
N GLN A 9 -3.77 -19.25 4.68
CA GLN A 9 -4.54 -19.24 3.43
C GLN A 9 -4.94 -17.83 2.96
N LEU A 10 -4.78 -16.80 3.80
CA LEU A 10 -5.24 -15.44 3.46
C LEU A 10 -4.56 -14.88 2.22
N HIS A 11 -3.29 -15.20 1.97
CA HIS A 11 -2.60 -14.78 0.76
C HIS A 11 -3.36 -15.25 -0.49
N ASP A 12 -3.50 -16.57 -0.64
CA ASP A 12 -4.14 -17.16 -1.82
C ASP A 12 -5.61 -16.77 -1.94
N TYR A 13 -6.28 -16.57 -0.80
CA TYR A 13 -7.64 -16.04 -0.74
C TYR A 13 -7.73 -14.65 -1.38
N PHE A 14 -6.86 -13.70 -0.98
CA PHE A 14 -6.86 -12.34 -1.53
C PHE A 14 -6.40 -12.29 -2.99
N HIS A 15 -5.54 -13.22 -3.39
CA HIS A 15 -5.13 -13.40 -4.79
C HIS A 15 -6.17 -14.16 -5.63
N GLY A 16 -7.29 -14.60 -5.04
CA GLY A 16 -8.33 -15.35 -5.75
C GLY A 16 -7.84 -16.68 -6.33
N SER A 17 -6.81 -17.27 -5.72
CA SER A 17 -6.12 -18.48 -6.18
C SER A 17 -6.50 -19.73 -5.39
N LEU A 18 -7.40 -19.62 -4.40
CA LEU A 18 -7.91 -20.77 -3.66
C LEU A 18 -8.96 -21.55 -4.45
N GLU A 19 -8.92 -22.87 -4.30
CA GLU A 19 -9.99 -23.75 -4.76
C GLU A 19 -11.30 -23.47 -3.99
N PRO A 20 -12.47 -23.78 -4.59
CA PRO A 20 -13.78 -23.45 -4.00
C PRO A 20 -14.01 -24.02 -2.58
N GLY A 21 -13.46 -25.21 -2.30
CA GLY A 21 -13.54 -25.85 -0.99
C GLY A 21 -12.84 -25.02 0.10
N PRO A 22 -11.50 -24.88 0.03
CA PRO A 22 -10.72 -24.04 0.95
C PRO A 22 -11.27 -22.61 1.09
N GLN A 23 -11.69 -21.99 -0.03
CA GLN A 23 -12.29 -20.67 0.00
C GLN A 23 -13.54 -20.60 0.90
N ALA A 24 -14.46 -21.56 0.77
CA ALA A 24 -15.65 -21.63 1.61
C ALA A 24 -15.30 -21.87 3.10
N GLU A 25 -14.21 -22.59 3.38
CA GLU A 25 -13.77 -22.77 4.76
C GLU A 25 -13.19 -21.49 5.37
N VAL A 26 -12.45 -20.70 4.59
CA VAL A 26 -11.94 -19.38 5.00
C VAL A 26 -13.10 -18.43 5.29
N ASP A 27 -14.08 -18.37 4.39
CA ASP A 27 -15.28 -17.54 4.55
C ASP A 27 -16.07 -17.91 5.82
N ARG A 28 -16.29 -19.21 6.02
CA ARG A 28 -16.96 -19.73 7.23
C ARG A 28 -16.18 -19.38 8.49
N HIS A 29 -14.86 -19.57 8.49
CA HIS A 29 -14.05 -19.28 9.68
C HIS A 29 -14.05 -17.79 10.03
N ALA A 30 -13.94 -16.90 9.03
CA ALA A 30 -14.04 -15.45 9.25
C ALA A 30 -15.40 -15.04 9.84
N ALA A 31 -16.49 -15.73 9.48
CA ALA A 31 -17.81 -15.47 10.02
C ALA A 31 -18.01 -16.00 11.46
N GLU A 32 -17.37 -17.12 11.81
CA GLU A 32 -17.56 -17.80 13.09
C GLU A 32 -16.53 -17.37 14.17
N CYS A 33 -15.35 -16.90 13.76
CA CYS A 33 -14.27 -16.51 14.67
C CYS A 33 -14.09 -14.99 14.68
N VAL A 34 -14.55 -14.33 15.75
CA VAL A 34 -14.50 -12.86 15.92
C VAL A 34 -13.12 -12.25 15.61
N PRO A 35 -12.00 -12.66 16.23
CA PRO A 35 -10.71 -12.01 15.97
C PRO A 35 -10.23 -12.18 14.52
N CYS A 36 -10.51 -13.34 13.90
CA CYS A 36 -10.13 -13.61 12.51
C CYS A 36 -11.02 -12.83 11.53
N GLY A 37 -12.31 -12.68 11.82
CA GLY A 37 -13.25 -11.88 11.05
C GLY A 37 -12.94 -10.39 11.11
N GLU A 38 -12.56 -9.87 12.28
CA GLU A 38 -12.11 -8.49 12.44
C GLU A 38 -10.84 -8.21 11.62
N LEU A 39 -9.87 -9.13 11.64
CA LEU A 39 -8.67 -9.03 10.80
C LEU A 39 -9.02 -8.94 9.31
N MET A 40 -9.91 -9.81 8.83
CA MET A 40 -10.31 -9.80 7.41
C MET A 40 -11.08 -8.54 7.03
N ARG A 41 -11.93 -8.03 7.92
CA ARG A 41 -12.63 -6.77 7.70
C ARG A 41 -11.63 -5.61 7.58
N LEU A 42 -10.67 -5.51 8.50
CA LEU A 42 -9.63 -4.49 8.44
C LEU A 42 -8.81 -4.58 7.14
N ALA A 43 -8.44 -5.79 6.72
CA ALA A 43 -7.71 -6.02 5.48
C ALA A 43 -8.50 -5.57 4.23
N ARG A 44 -9.83 -5.66 4.25
CA ARG A 44 -10.71 -5.17 3.17
C ARG A 44 -10.99 -3.66 3.23
N GLU A 45 -10.85 -3.06 4.41
CA GLU A 45 -11.17 -1.64 4.64
C GLU A 45 -10.00 -0.69 4.41
N ILE A 46 -8.77 -1.20 4.19
CA ILE A 46 -7.64 -0.33 3.86
C ILE A 46 -7.97 0.49 2.61
N SER A 47 -8.02 1.82 2.76
CA SER A 47 -8.35 2.68 1.63
C SER A 47 -7.15 2.81 0.70
N CYS A 48 -7.41 3.08 -0.59
CA CYS A 48 -6.35 3.38 -1.54
C CYS A 48 -5.46 4.54 -1.07
N ARG A 49 -6.04 5.51 -0.33
CA ARG A 49 -5.32 6.65 0.23
C ARG A 49 -4.32 6.21 1.29
N ASP A 50 -4.73 5.37 2.23
CA ASP A 50 -3.87 4.93 3.33
C ASP A 50 -2.73 4.05 2.81
N PHE A 51 -3.04 3.14 1.88
CA PHE A 51 -2.04 2.28 1.27
C PHE A 51 -1.01 3.07 0.47
N VAL A 52 -1.45 4.01 -0.38
CA VAL A 52 -0.53 4.89 -1.14
C VAL A 52 0.28 5.80 -0.21
N GLY A 53 -0.34 6.33 0.85
CA GLY A 53 0.35 7.12 1.86
C GLY A 53 1.49 6.34 2.51
N PHE A 54 1.25 5.10 2.91
CA PHE A 54 2.27 4.21 3.43
C PHE A 54 3.44 3.97 2.46
N LEU A 55 3.15 3.73 1.17
CA LEU A 55 4.19 3.52 0.17
C LEU A 55 5.04 4.78 -0.07
N ASN A 56 4.42 5.95 -0.06
CA ASN A 56 5.13 7.22 -0.17
C ASN A 56 6.03 7.45 1.05
N GLU A 57 5.51 7.30 2.27
CA GLU A 57 6.32 7.37 3.51
C GLU A 57 7.53 6.43 3.46
N TYR A 58 7.35 5.22 2.92
CA TYR A 58 8.45 4.27 2.76
C TYR A 58 9.49 4.73 1.72
N ILE A 59 9.03 5.21 0.55
CA ILE A 59 9.90 5.66 -0.54
C ILE A 59 10.69 6.91 -0.14
N ASP A 60 10.01 7.86 0.52
CA ASP A 60 10.60 9.12 0.98
C ASP A 60 11.46 8.94 2.24
N GLY A 61 11.40 7.75 2.86
CA GLY A 61 12.17 7.40 4.04
C GLY A 61 11.64 8.00 5.35
N GLU A 62 10.38 8.44 5.36
CA GLU A 62 9.69 9.04 6.49
C GLU A 62 8.97 8.01 7.37
N LEU A 63 8.86 6.76 6.91
CA LEU A 63 8.24 5.68 7.66
C LEU A 63 9.02 5.41 8.97
N ALA A 64 8.29 5.32 10.09
CA ALA A 64 8.87 5.03 11.40
C ALA A 64 9.78 3.77 11.36
N PRO A 65 10.95 3.76 12.05
CA PRO A 65 11.96 2.71 11.91
C PRO A 65 11.43 1.29 12.10
N GLU A 66 10.54 1.09 13.08
CA GLU A 66 9.94 -0.21 13.38
C GLU A 66 9.04 -0.70 12.23
N ARG A 67 8.20 0.20 11.68
CA ARG A 67 7.32 -0.10 10.54
C ARG A 67 8.12 -0.39 9.29
N ARG A 68 9.20 0.37 9.08
CA ARG A 68 10.14 0.17 7.96
C ARG A 68 10.79 -1.21 8.03
N ALA A 69 11.34 -1.60 9.17
CA ALA A 69 11.96 -2.90 9.35
C ALA A 69 10.97 -4.07 9.15
N ILE A 70 9.69 -3.89 9.52
CA ILE A 70 8.64 -4.87 9.23
C ILE A 70 8.43 -4.99 7.71
N PHE A 71 8.30 -3.86 7.01
CA PHE A 71 8.03 -3.87 5.58
C PHE A 71 9.21 -4.39 4.77
N GLU A 72 10.45 -4.04 5.12
CA GLU A 72 11.65 -4.57 4.47
C GLU A 72 11.77 -6.10 4.62
N ARG A 73 11.44 -6.64 5.81
CA ARG A 73 11.35 -8.10 5.99
C ARG A 73 10.28 -8.72 5.11
N HIS A 74 9.15 -8.05 4.92
CA HIS A 74 8.09 -8.53 4.04
C HIS A 74 8.53 -8.54 2.56
N LEU A 75 9.17 -7.46 2.09
CA LEU A 75 9.74 -7.39 0.74
C LEU A 75 10.78 -8.49 0.50
N ALA A 76 11.55 -8.86 1.53
CA ALA A 76 12.55 -9.93 1.42
C ALA A 76 11.95 -11.34 1.22
N ILE A 77 10.66 -11.55 1.53
CA ILE A 77 10.01 -12.86 1.44
C ILE A 77 8.85 -12.92 0.44
N CYS A 78 8.35 -11.77 -0.04
CA CYS A 78 7.20 -11.69 -0.93
C CYS A 78 7.61 -11.07 -2.28
N SER A 79 7.66 -11.91 -3.33
CA SER A 79 7.98 -11.47 -4.70
C SER A 79 6.96 -10.50 -5.26
N ASP A 80 5.68 -10.71 -4.95
CA ASP A 80 4.58 -9.94 -5.52
C ASP A 80 4.58 -8.50 -5.00
N CYS A 81 4.85 -8.32 -3.71
CA CYS A 81 4.98 -6.98 -3.13
C CYS A 81 6.26 -6.27 -3.61
N THR A 82 7.35 -7.00 -3.86
CA THR A 82 8.55 -6.42 -4.48
C THR A 82 8.26 -5.95 -5.92
N ALA A 83 7.65 -6.79 -6.74
CA ALA A 83 7.26 -6.45 -8.11
C ALA A 83 6.26 -5.29 -8.17
N TYR A 84 5.32 -5.24 -7.22
CA TYR A 84 4.37 -4.14 -7.08
C TYR A 84 5.09 -2.83 -6.77
N LEU A 85 5.98 -2.81 -5.77
CA LEU A 85 6.75 -1.63 -5.40
C LEU A 85 7.62 -1.11 -6.55
N ASP A 86 8.25 -2.00 -7.31
CA ASP A 86 9.05 -1.63 -8.48
C ASP A 86 8.19 -1.03 -9.59
N SER A 87 7.02 -1.62 -9.85
CA SER A 87 6.04 -1.08 -10.79
C SER A 87 5.53 0.31 -10.36
N TYR A 88 5.30 0.49 -9.06
CA TYR A 88 4.89 1.76 -8.47
C TYR A 88 5.96 2.85 -8.68
N ARG A 89 7.22 2.56 -8.32
CA ARG A 89 8.37 3.46 -8.56
C ARG A 89 8.55 3.81 -10.03
N LYS A 90 8.38 2.83 -10.92
CA LYS A 90 8.45 3.05 -12.37
C LYS A 90 7.35 3.98 -12.85
N THR A 91 6.13 3.81 -12.34
CA THR A 91 4.99 4.68 -12.68
C THR A 91 5.24 6.12 -12.25
N MET A 92 5.80 6.34 -11.04
CA MET A 92 6.21 7.68 -10.59
C MET A 92 7.25 8.30 -11.51
N SER A 93 8.30 7.55 -11.85
CA SER A 93 9.38 8.01 -12.75
C SER A 93 8.86 8.38 -14.14
N LEU A 94 8.00 7.54 -14.73
CA LEU A 94 7.37 7.80 -16.02
C LEU A 94 6.46 9.04 -15.98
N SER A 95 5.72 9.23 -14.89
CA SER A 95 4.87 10.41 -14.70
C SER A 95 5.69 11.70 -14.68
N VAL A 96 6.83 11.69 -13.97
CA VAL A 96 7.77 12.82 -13.95
C VAL A 96 8.37 13.06 -15.34
N ALA A 97 8.78 12.00 -16.03
CA ALA A 97 9.36 12.10 -17.37
C ALA A 97 8.37 12.69 -18.38
N ALA A 98 7.11 12.24 -18.36
CA ALA A 98 6.06 12.75 -19.25
C ALA A 98 5.77 14.24 -19.04
N LEU A 99 5.98 14.75 -17.83
CA LEU A 99 5.79 16.17 -17.50
C LEU A 99 7.08 17.01 -17.66
N ARG A 100 8.24 16.38 -17.90
CA ARG A 100 9.52 17.08 -18.00
C ARG A 100 9.61 17.97 -19.25
N ASP A 101 8.89 17.61 -20.31
CA ASP A 101 8.78 18.41 -21.54
C ASP A 101 7.61 19.42 -21.49
N ALA A 102 6.84 19.44 -20.39
CA ALA A 102 5.91 20.53 -20.13
C ALA A 102 6.71 21.82 -19.85
N ALA A 103 6.10 22.98 -20.11
CA ALA A 103 6.73 24.31 -20.10
C ALA A 103 7.85 24.48 -19.04
N PRO A 104 8.96 25.16 -19.41
CA PRO A 104 10.16 25.24 -18.56
C PRO A 104 9.82 25.72 -17.15
N VAL A 105 10.42 25.05 -16.15
CA VAL A 105 10.32 25.47 -14.75
C VAL A 105 10.82 26.91 -14.63
N PRO A 106 10.00 27.85 -14.15
CA PRO A 106 10.40 29.25 -14.08
C PRO A 106 11.58 29.41 -13.11
N ALA A 107 12.59 30.19 -13.51
CA ALA A 107 13.80 30.43 -12.73
C ALA A 107 13.54 31.10 -11.35
N LYS A 108 12.36 31.70 -11.17
CA LYS A 108 11.88 32.23 -9.90
C LYS A 108 10.46 31.74 -9.65
N ILE A 109 10.22 31.27 -8.43
CA ILE A 109 8.88 30.95 -7.96
C ILE A 109 8.08 32.26 -7.86
N PRO A 110 6.90 32.38 -8.50
CA PRO A 110 6.08 33.58 -8.39
C PRO A 110 5.69 33.84 -6.94
N GLU A 111 5.91 35.06 -6.47
CA GLU A 111 5.70 35.41 -5.06
C GLU A 111 4.22 35.28 -4.63
N GLY A 112 3.29 35.47 -5.58
CA GLY A 112 1.88 35.18 -5.37
C GLY A 112 1.59 33.72 -5.04
N LEU A 113 2.28 32.79 -5.71
CA LEU A 113 2.16 31.35 -5.43
C LEU A 113 2.72 31.01 -4.04
N LEU A 114 3.90 31.55 -3.71
CA LEU A 114 4.50 31.35 -2.39
C LEU A 114 3.57 31.83 -1.27
N ARG A 115 3.01 33.04 -1.41
CA ARG A 115 2.06 33.58 -0.43
C ARG A 115 0.80 32.72 -0.31
N ALA A 116 0.26 32.23 -1.42
CA ALA A 116 -0.92 31.35 -1.41
C ALA A 116 -0.66 30.03 -0.67
N ILE A 117 0.48 29.38 -0.91
CA ILE A 117 0.88 28.13 -0.23
C ILE A 117 1.03 28.36 1.29
N LEU A 118 1.70 29.44 1.68
CA LEU A 118 1.89 29.77 3.10
C LEU A 118 0.57 30.10 3.81
N ALA A 119 -0.37 30.75 3.12
CA ALA A 119 -1.69 31.05 3.68
C ALA A 119 -2.56 29.80 3.86
N ALA A 120 -2.44 28.81 2.97
CA ALA A 120 -3.19 27.55 3.02
C ALA A 120 -2.66 26.53 4.05
N ARG A 121 -1.45 26.76 4.60
CA ARG A 121 -0.84 25.93 5.66
C ARG A 121 -1.20 26.40 7.08
N LYS A 122 -2.11 27.37 7.23
CA LYS A 122 -2.68 27.79 8.52
C LYS A 122 -3.99 27.06 8.78
#